data_AF-A0AAW2UYR1-F1
#
_entry.id   AF-A0AAW2UYR1-F1
#
_cell.length_a   1.000
_cell.length_b   1.000
_cell.length_c   1.000
_cell.angle_alpha   90.00
_cell.angle_beta   90.00
_cell.angle_gamma   90.00
#
_symmetry.space_group_name_H-M   'P 1'
#
loop_
_entity.id
_entity.type
_entity.pdbx_description
1 polymer ?
#
loop_
_entity_poly.entity_id
_entity_poly.type
_entity_poly.pdbx_seq_one_letter_code
_entity_poly.pdbx_strand_id
1 'polypeptide(L)'
;MISSCSRDFNPQLAISIFLVYQLLGSISIISLNPENISVEKFREILAELDRERVAREAAENAKNDLQVSFNRLKVLCHEAIKKRDECSRQRDDALREKEEALKKLESVGGELSEGIKLKEDLLRQKDEVLKQLEEVRKARESMRVEMETGSSMLVSGMEKISRKVSSYKEFGGNGLPKSNKYSGLPAVAYGVIKRSNEIVEELTRQIEATISGLREEVAKKSEEIESLKRSIDEKDGKLAEFERESSEKQEGMERELSRLRLLVSDYESKAETQKPLLIDQLNYVSRVHGEMCKVMKIVDAKKSSELSESLFLAQETNMEENIKAALAGMESVHELSKIVVEKTRDLVEERTREVKSLNETIDQLMKEKEQIGSLLRSTLSRRMVSKGKMSPEEVEENEVYALASALENIIKQSQLEIIELKHSVEELRAESNLYKERVDAQTKELNQWKQRVEELEEKERVANENVEGLMMDIAAAEEEITRWKVAAQQEADAGKAVEKDYMTQLASVRQELEEARQAVIESEKKLKFKEETAEAAMAARDAAEKSLRLADMRASRLRDRVEELTRQLDELDTRETSGTGLRRLRYVCWPWQWLGLDYVGSRRPEIPQQNANEMELSEPLL
;
A
#
# COMPACT_ATOMS: atom_id res chain seq x y z
N MET A 1 28.23 -63.74 27.61
CA MET A 1 27.35 -62.55 27.71
C MET A 1 26.29 -62.65 26.62
N ILE A 2 25.14 -61.99 26.80
CA ILE A 2 23.99 -62.05 25.88
C ILE A 2 24.04 -60.87 24.90
N SER A 3 23.32 -61.01 23.78
CA SER A 3 23.04 -59.98 22.74
C SER A 3 24.15 -59.73 21.71
N SER A 4 23.93 -60.26 20.50
CA SER A 4 24.00 -59.53 19.21
C SER A 4 23.79 -60.49 18.04
N CYS A 5 22.53 -60.68 17.63
CA CYS A 5 22.07 -61.07 16.29
C CYS A 5 20.57 -61.36 16.34
N SER A 6 19.74 -60.45 15.85
CA SER A 6 18.30 -60.71 15.67
C SER A 6 17.70 -59.87 14.55
N ARG A 7 17.17 -60.60 13.56
CA ARG A 7 15.96 -60.25 12.81
C ARG A 7 16.02 -58.99 11.93
N ASP A 8 16.77 -59.08 10.83
CA ASP A 8 16.30 -58.52 9.55
C ASP A 8 15.17 -59.40 8.97
N PHE A 9 14.10 -59.58 9.74
CA PHE A 9 12.93 -60.36 9.33
C PHE A 9 11.85 -59.40 8.84
N ASN A 10 11.96 -58.98 7.57
CA ASN A 10 11.13 -57.93 6.99
C ASN A 10 9.62 -58.25 7.16
N PRO A 11 8.87 -57.49 7.99
CA PRO A 11 7.49 -57.84 8.33
C PRO A 11 6.55 -57.71 7.13
N GLN A 12 6.86 -56.87 6.15
CA GLN A 12 6.05 -56.78 4.92
C GLN A 12 6.12 -58.07 4.10
N LEU A 13 7.26 -58.76 4.10
CA LEU A 13 7.40 -60.04 3.39
C LEU A 13 6.61 -61.14 4.11
N ALA A 14 6.67 -61.18 5.44
CA ALA A 14 5.89 -62.12 6.26
C ALA A 14 4.38 -61.90 6.10
N ILE A 15 3.91 -60.64 6.16
CA ILE A 15 2.49 -60.29 5.96
C ILE A 15 2.04 -60.61 4.52
N SER A 16 2.88 -60.35 3.51
CA SER A 16 2.57 -60.69 2.12
C SER A 16 2.43 -62.21 1.92
N ILE A 17 3.35 -63.00 2.48
CA ILE A 17 3.27 -64.47 2.44
C ILE A 17 2.03 -64.96 3.21
N PHE A 18 1.72 -64.40 4.37
CA PHE A 18 0.55 -64.77 5.15
C PHE A 18 -0.77 -64.47 4.40
N LEU A 19 -0.91 -63.28 3.81
CA LEU A 19 -2.07 -62.91 2.99
C LEU A 19 -2.19 -63.78 1.73
N VAL A 20 -1.08 -64.15 1.07
CA VAL A 20 -1.09 -65.09 -0.06
C VAL A 20 -1.52 -66.48 0.39
N TYR A 21 -1.04 -66.98 1.54
CA TYR A 21 -1.50 -68.24 2.12
C TYR A 21 -2.98 -68.20 2.53
N GLN A 22 -3.48 -67.05 3.00
CA GLN A 22 -4.86 -66.88 3.44
C GLN A 22 -5.83 -66.75 2.26
N LEU A 23 -5.40 -66.10 1.16
CA LEU A 23 -6.14 -66.08 -0.11
C LEU A 23 -6.14 -67.45 -0.80
N LEU A 24 -4.99 -68.14 -0.89
CA LEU A 24 -4.92 -69.49 -1.43
C LEU A 24 -5.70 -70.51 -0.58
N GLY A 25 -5.64 -70.38 0.75
CA GLY A 25 -6.42 -71.18 1.70
C GLY A 25 -7.93 -70.91 1.66
N SER A 26 -8.37 -69.81 1.03
CA SER A 26 -9.79 -69.52 0.78
C SER A 26 -10.32 -70.19 -0.49
N ILE A 27 -9.46 -70.69 -1.38
CA ILE A 27 -9.87 -71.48 -2.54
C ILE A 27 -10.20 -72.90 -2.09
N SER A 28 -11.40 -73.06 -1.51
CA SER A 28 -12.00 -74.37 -1.27
C SER A 28 -12.33 -75.03 -2.60
N ILE A 29 -11.37 -75.80 -3.15
CA ILE A 29 -11.64 -76.73 -4.25
C ILE A 29 -12.50 -77.87 -3.68
N ILE A 30 -13.81 -77.65 -3.64
CA ILE A 30 -14.78 -78.67 -3.23
C ILE A 30 -14.72 -79.79 -4.27
N SER A 31 -14.17 -80.95 -3.89
CA SER A 31 -14.17 -82.15 -4.71
C SER A 31 -15.58 -82.74 -4.79
N LEU A 32 -16.43 -82.12 -5.60
CA LEU A 32 -17.80 -82.56 -5.85
C LEU A 32 -17.81 -83.97 -6.46
N ASN A 33 -18.60 -84.86 -5.86
CA ASN A 33 -18.72 -86.24 -6.31
C ASN A 33 -19.23 -86.31 -7.77
N PRO A 34 -18.70 -87.19 -8.64
CA PRO A 34 -19.00 -87.17 -10.07
C PRO A 34 -20.47 -87.40 -10.43
N GLU A 35 -21.25 -88.04 -9.56
CA GLU A 35 -22.58 -88.59 -9.86
C GLU A 35 -23.74 -87.61 -9.65
N ASN A 36 -23.48 -86.33 -9.33
CA ASN A 36 -24.53 -85.35 -8.96
C ASN A 36 -24.46 -84.00 -9.71
N ILE A 37 -23.78 -83.99 -10.85
CA ILE A 37 -23.52 -82.80 -11.68
C ILE A 37 -24.45 -82.82 -12.91
N SER A 38 -25.48 -81.97 -12.91
CA SER A 38 -26.28 -81.68 -14.10
C SER A 38 -25.60 -80.64 -15.00
N VAL A 39 -26.01 -80.57 -16.27
CA VAL A 39 -25.51 -79.57 -17.23
C VAL A 39 -25.86 -78.16 -16.78
N GLU A 40 -26.97 -78.00 -16.07
CA GLU A 40 -27.46 -76.77 -15.46
C GLU A 40 -26.48 -76.25 -14.41
N LYS A 41 -26.07 -77.10 -13.45
CA LYS A 41 -25.05 -76.74 -12.44
C LYS A 41 -23.72 -76.37 -13.08
N PHE A 42 -23.33 -77.06 -14.17
CA PHE A 42 -22.10 -76.72 -14.88
C PHE A 42 -22.17 -75.33 -15.54
N ARG A 43 -23.31 -74.97 -16.12
CA ARG A 43 -23.57 -73.61 -16.66
C ARG A 43 -23.60 -72.55 -15.57
N GLU A 44 -24.22 -72.86 -14.43
CA GLU A 44 -24.32 -71.98 -13.26
C GLU A 44 -22.94 -71.65 -12.67
N ILE A 45 -22.09 -72.67 -12.48
CA ILE A 45 -20.70 -72.52 -12.02
C ILE A 45 -19.84 -71.72 -13.02
N LEU A 46 -20.03 -71.91 -14.33
CA LEU A 46 -19.33 -71.09 -15.34
C LEU A 46 -19.77 -69.62 -15.29
N ALA A 47 -21.08 -69.36 -15.16
CA ALA A 47 -21.61 -68.01 -15.00
C ALA A 47 -21.22 -67.37 -13.65
N GLU A 48 -20.89 -68.16 -12.63
CA GLU A 48 -20.32 -67.70 -11.36
C GLU A 48 -18.83 -67.36 -11.49
N LEU A 49 -18.06 -68.20 -12.19
CA LEU A 49 -16.65 -67.97 -12.46
C LEU A 49 -16.42 -66.71 -13.33
N ASP A 50 -17.27 -66.46 -14.32
CA ASP A 50 -17.19 -65.24 -15.14
C ASP A 50 -17.64 -63.99 -14.37
N ARG A 51 -18.65 -64.09 -13.48
CA ARG A 51 -19.01 -63.01 -12.53
C ARG A 51 -17.83 -62.66 -11.62
N GLU A 52 -17.17 -63.66 -11.04
CA GLU A 52 -15.99 -63.47 -10.19
C GLU A 52 -14.81 -62.87 -10.97
N ARG A 53 -14.58 -63.29 -12.22
CA ARG A 53 -13.57 -62.68 -13.10
C ARG A 53 -13.82 -61.19 -13.33
N VAL A 54 -15.06 -60.80 -13.63
CA VAL A 54 -15.44 -59.39 -13.84
C VAL A 54 -15.33 -58.59 -12.54
N ALA A 55 -15.76 -59.16 -11.42
CA ALA A 55 -15.61 -58.53 -10.10
C ALA A 55 -14.13 -58.30 -9.74
N ARG A 56 -13.27 -59.27 -10.03
CA ARG A 56 -11.81 -59.16 -9.85
C ARG A 56 -11.20 -58.10 -10.76
N GLU A 57 -11.55 -58.06 -12.03
CA GLU A 57 -11.05 -57.07 -12.99
C GLU A 57 -11.47 -55.64 -12.57
N ALA A 58 -12.71 -55.46 -12.11
CA ALA A 58 -13.18 -54.21 -11.53
C ALA A 58 -12.40 -53.82 -10.25
N ALA A 59 -12.09 -54.78 -9.37
CA ALA A 59 -11.32 -54.54 -8.15
C ALA A 59 -9.84 -54.20 -8.43
N GLU A 60 -9.20 -54.84 -9.41
CA GLU A 60 -7.83 -54.53 -9.83
C GLU A 60 -7.76 -53.15 -10.52
N ASN A 61 -8.76 -52.77 -11.31
CA ASN A 61 -8.88 -51.42 -11.87
C ASN A 61 -9.09 -50.35 -10.78
N ALA A 62 -10.04 -50.54 -9.85
CA ALA A 62 -10.27 -49.61 -8.75
C ALA A 62 -9.03 -49.44 -7.83
N LYS A 63 -8.27 -50.52 -7.62
CA LYS A 63 -6.96 -50.47 -6.93
C LYS A 63 -5.94 -49.62 -7.69
N ASN A 64 -5.89 -49.72 -9.02
CA ASN A 64 -4.98 -48.92 -9.84
C ASN A 64 -5.35 -47.43 -9.81
N ASP A 65 -6.64 -47.09 -9.88
CA ASP A 65 -7.12 -45.71 -9.74
C ASP A 65 -6.80 -45.11 -8.36
N LEU A 66 -6.98 -45.90 -7.29
CA LEU A 66 -6.55 -45.52 -5.94
C LEU A 66 -5.03 -45.35 -5.83
N GLN A 67 -4.23 -46.17 -6.53
CA GLN A 67 -2.78 -46.01 -6.55
C GLN A 67 -2.35 -44.74 -7.30
N VAL A 68 -3.05 -44.37 -8.39
CA VAL A 68 -2.83 -43.12 -9.12
C VAL A 68 -3.21 -41.90 -8.27
N SER A 69 -4.37 -41.93 -7.60
CA SER A 69 -4.79 -40.83 -6.72
C SER A 69 -3.88 -40.67 -5.50
N PHE A 70 -3.43 -41.76 -4.89
CA PHE A 70 -2.42 -41.76 -3.83
C PHE A 70 -1.08 -41.18 -4.29
N ASN A 71 -0.60 -41.56 -5.48
CA ASN A 71 0.63 -41.00 -6.05
C ASN A 71 0.50 -39.48 -6.30
N ARG A 72 -0.66 -39.02 -6.79
CA ARG A 72 -0.94 -37.59 -6.99
C ARG A 72 -1.01 -36.83 -5.66
N LEU A 73 -1.67 -37.38 -4.64
CA LEU A 73 -1.70 -36.82 -3.29
C LEU A 73 -0.28 -36.74 -2.68
N LYS A 74 0.54 -37.78 -2.87
CA LYS A 74 1.94 -37.79 -2.43
C LYS A 74 2.74 -36.64 -3.04
N VAL A 75 2.58 -36.35 -4.33
CA VAL A 75 3.23 -35.19 -4.98
C VAL A 75 2.77 -33.87 -4.34
N LEU A 76 1.45 -33.67 -4.20
CA LEU A 76 0.88 -32.46 -3.58
C LEU A 76 1.40 -32.24 -2.15
N CYS A 77 1.55 -33.30 -1.35
CA CYS A 77 2.14 -33.19 -0.01
C CYS A 77 3.62 -32.76 -0.05
N HIS A 78 4.42 -33.22 -1.02
CA HIS A 78 5.82 -32.78 -1.16
C HIS A 78 5.91 -31.34 -1.66
N GLU A 79 5.00 -30.90 -2.55
CA GLU A 79 4.92 -29.51 -2.99
C GLU A 79 4.49 -28.56 -1.86
N ALA A 80 3.53 -28.96 -1.03
CA ALA A 80 3.11 -28.21 0.16
C ALA A 80 4.25 -28.07 1.18
N ILE A 81 4.97 -29.16 1.48
CA ILE A 81 6.18 -29.12 2.33
C ILE A 81 7.23 -28.18 1.74
N LYS A 82 7.55 -28.31 0.44
CA LYS A 82 8.51 -27.43 -0.22
C LYS A 82 8.10 -25.96 -0.16
N LYS A 83 6.81 -25.65 -0.34
CA LYS A 83 6.28 -24.28 -0.24
C LYS A 83 6.36 -23.71 1.19
N ARG A 84 6.07 -24.51 2.21
CA ARG A 84 6.29 -24.15 3.63
C ARG A 84 7.76 -23.83 3.90
N ASP A 85 8.66 -24.68 3.44
CA ASP A 85 10.10 -24.56 3.71
C ASP A 85 10.76 -23.40 2.93
N GLU A 86 10.18 -23.02 1.79
CA GLU A 86 10.53 -21.79 1.06
C GLU A 86 10.04 -20.54 1.80
N CYS A 87 8.79 -20.55 2.27
CA CYS A 87 8.19 -19.44 3.02
C CYS A 87 8.91 -19.19 4.36
N SER A 88 9.35 -20.25 5.06
CA SER A 88 10.18 -20.09 6.27
C SER A 88 11.50 -19.39 5.92
N ARG A 89 12.22 -19.84 4.89
CA ARG A 89 13.48 -19.18 4.47
C ARG A 89 13.26 -17.71 4.11
N GLN A 90 12.24 -17.39 3.32
CA GLN A 90 11.91 -15.99 2.98
C GLN A 90 11.63 -15.13 4.22
N ARG A 91 10.89 -15.64 5.21
CA ARG A 91 10.67 -14.95 6.49
C ARG A 91 11.98 -14.79 7.29
N ASP A 92 12.77 -15.84 7.36
CA ASP A 92 14.00 -15.90 8.14
C ASP A 92 15.12 -15.05 7.50
N ASP A 93 15.04 -14.80 6.19
CA ASP A 93 15.87 -13.87 5.42
C ASP A 93 15.43 -12.42 5.67
N ALA A 94 14.14 -12.11 5.50
CA ALA A 94 13.58 -10.77 5.78
C ALA A 94 13.78 -10.33 7.25
N LEU A 95 13.82 -11.26 8.21
CA LEU A 95 14.18 -10.98 9.60
C LEU A 95 15.63 -10.50 9.74
N ARG A 96 16.59 -11.07 8.99
CA ARG A 96 17.99 -10.62 9.03
C ARG A 96 18.15 -9.25 8.37
N GLU A 97 17.46 -9.01 7.25
CA GLU A 97 17.43 -7.69 6.60
C GLU A 97 16.86 -6.62 7.54
N LYS A 98 15.79 -6.93 8.29
CA LYS A 98 15.23 -6.06 9.32
C LYS A 98 16.21 -5.80 10.47
N GLU A 99 16.92 -6.82 10.95
CA GLU A 99 17.97 -6.65 11.98
C GLU A 99 19.12 -5.77 11.49
N GLU A 100 19.55 -5.91 10.24
CA GLU A 100 20.58 -5.05 9.65
C GLU A 100 20.10 -3.61 9.49
N ALA A 101 18.85 -3.41 9.07
CA ALA A 101 18.23 -2.08 8.99
C ALA A 101 18.15 -1.41 10.38
N LEU A 102 17.80 -2.16 11.42
CA LEU A 102 17.80 -1.67 12.80
C LEU A 102 19.21 -1.29 13.29
N LYS A 103 20.23 -2.10 13.02
CA LYS A 103 21.64 -1.78 13.35
C LYS A 103 22.14 -0.53 12.61
N LYS A 104 21.74 -0.35 11.34
CA LYS A 104 22.04 0.87 10.56
C LYS A 104 21.33 2.11 11.15
N LEU A 105 20.07 1.98 11.57
CA LEU A 105 19.32 3.03 12.24
C LEU A 105 19.92 3.42 13.60
N GLU A 106 20.41 2.44 14.38
CA GLU A 106 21.08 2.66 15.66
C GLU A 106 22.41 3.43 15.48
N SER A 107 23.22 3.09 14.46
CA SER A 107 24.43 3.84 14.09
C SER A 107 24.11 5.30 13.77
N VAL A 108 23.16 5.54 12.87
CA VAL A 108 22.73 6.90 12.48
C VAL A 108 22.16 7.69 13.66
N GLY A 109 21.46 7.03 14.59
CA GLY A 109 21.01 7.64 15.85
C GLY A 109 22.17 8.05 16.77
N GLY A 110 23.22 7.24 16.84
CA GLY A 110 24.47 7.57 17.52
C GLY A 110 25.18 8.76 16.89
N GLU A 111 25.40 8.72 15.58
CA GLU A 111 26.04 9.79 14.78
C GLU A 111 25.27 11.12 14.92
N LEU A 112 23.94 11.09 14.90
CA LEU A 112 23.10 12.27 15.13
C LEU A 112 23.22 12.80 16.58
N SER A 113 23.29 11.91 17.57
CA SER A 113 23.52 12.27 18.98
C SER A 113 24.88 12.95 19.20
N GLU A 114 25.93 12.50 18.50
CA GLU A 114 27.24 13.14 18.52
C GLU A 114 27.24 14.48 17.77
N GLY A 115 26.58 14.57 16.61
CA GLY A 115 26.37 15.83 15.89
C GLY A 115 25.64 16.90 16.71
N ILE A 116 24.66 16.49 17.52
CA ILE A 116 23.96 17.40 18.46
C ILE A 116 24.92 17.92 19.54
N LYS A 117 25.72 17.05 20.17
CA LYS A 117 26.72 17.47 21.19
C LYS A 117 27.75 18.44 20.61
N LEU A 118 28.29 18.14 19.43
CA LEU A 118 29.24 19.02 18.73
C LEU A 118 28.62 20.39 18.40
N LYS A 119 27.33 20.43 18.05
CA LYS A 119 26.59 21.68 17.83
C LYS A 119 26.38 22.48 19.12
N GLU A 120 26.08 21.81 20.25
CA GLU A 120 25.97 22.48 21.56
C GLU A 120 27.30 23.05 22.03
N ASP A 121 28.41 22.32 21.89
CA ASP A 121 29.73 22.80 22.29
C ASP A 121 30.26 23.92 21.36
N LEU A 122 29.93 23.89 20.06
CA LEU A 122 30.18 25.03 19.16
C LEU A 122 29.38 26.28 19.56
N LEU A 123 28.14 26.13 20.04
CA LEU A 123 27.36 27.26 20.58
C LEU A 123 28.00 27.82 21.86
N ARG A 124 28.43 26.96 22.80
CA ARG A 124 29.17 27.38 24.00
C ARG A 124 30.46 28.13 23.66
N GLN A 125 31.23 27.64 22.69
CA GLN A 125 32.45 28.30 22.22
C GLN A 125 32.15 29.66 21.58
N LYS A 126 31.09 29.75 20.75
CA LYS A 126 30.64 31.01 20.16
C LYS A 126 30.26 32.04 21.22
N ASP A 127 29.53 31.65 22.26
CA ASP A 127 29.06 32.57 23.30
C ASP A 127 30.21 33.07 24.19
N GLU A 128 31.19 32.22 24.51
CA GLU A 128 32.41 32.64 25.22
C GLU A 128 33.31 33.52 24.33
N VAL A 129 33.42 33.26 23.02
CA VAL A 129 34.11 34.16 22.07
C VAL A 129 33.40 35.52 21.95
N LEU A 130 32.07 35.55 21.96
CA LEU A 130 31.30 36.81 21.96
C LEU A 130 31.54 37.61 23.26
N LYS A 131 31.61 36.93 24.41
CA LYS A 131 31.93 37.54 25.70
C LYS A 131 33.36 38.10 25.73
N GLN A 132 34.35 37.34 25.25
CA GLN A 132 35.73 37.80 25.12
C GLN A 132 35.86 38.99 24.15
N LEU A 133 35.11 38.98 23.04
CA LEU A 133 35.03 40.13 22.12
C LEU A 133 34.48 41.39 22.80
N GLU A 134 33.49 41.26 23.66
CA GLU A 134 32.87 42.38 24.38
C GLU A 134 33.75 42.89 25.55
N GLU A 135 34.55 42.02 26.18
CA GLU A 135 35.59 42.41 27.14
C GLU A 135 36.76 43.12 26.44
N VAL A 136 37.24 42.59 25.31
CA VAL A 136 38.25 43.24 24.45
C VAL A 136 37.73 44.58 23.90
N ARG A 137 36.44 44.69 23.58
CA ARG A 137 35.81 45.95 23.15
C ARG A 137 35.87 47.02 24.25
N LYS A 138 35.60 46.64 25.51
CA LYS A 138 35.68 47.56 26.66
C LYS A 138 37.11 48.00 26.95
N ALA A 139 38.07 47.08 26.89
CA ALA A 139 39.50 47.42 27.02
C ALA A 139 39.96 48.35 25.88
N ARG A 140 39.54 48.07 24.63
CA ARG A 140 39.83 48.88 23.45
C ARG A 140 39.27 50.29 23.57
N GLU A 141 38.05 50.47 24.07
CA GLU A 141 37.45 51.79 24.23
C GLU A 141 38.13 52.60 25.35
N SER A 142 38.53 51.97 26.45
CA SER A 142 39.33 52.63 27.50
C SER A 142 40.67 53.13 26.95
N MET A 143 41.37 52.31 26.17
CA MET A 143 42.63 52.68 25.53
C MET A 143 42.46 53.75 24.43
N ARG A 144 41.28 53.79 23.77
CA ARG A 144 40.92 54.75 22.72
C ARG A 144 40.92 56.19 23.24
N VAL A 145 40.35 56.42 24.43
CA VAL A 145 40.29 57.73 25.09
C VAL A 145 41.69 58.27 25.43
N GLU A 146 42.60 57.41 25.88
CA GLU A 146 43.99 57.79 26.16
C GLU A 146 44.79 58.05 24.87
N MET A 147 44.62 57.22 23.84
CA MET A 147 45.25 57.40 22.53
C MET A 147 44.79 58.65 21.76
N GLU A 148 43.51 59.01 21.83
CA GLU A 148 42.98 60.19 21.11
C GLU A 148 43.63 61.50 21.58
N THR A 149 44.10 61.55 22.84
CA THR A 149 44.86 62.70 23.38
C THR A 149 46.26 62.81 22.74
N GLY A 150 47.01 61.70 22.68
CA GLY A 150 48.39 61.68 22.17
C GLY A 150 48.54 61.68 20.64
N SER A 151 47.61 61.01 19.92
CA SER A 151 47.67 60.84 18.45
C SER A 151 47.32 62.12 17.66
N SER A 152 46.94 63.21 18.36
CA SER A 152 46.58 64.49 17.75
C SER A 152 47.75 65.22 17.06
N MET A 153 48.99 65.07 17.56
CA MET A 153 50.11 65.93 17.15
C MET A 153 51.01 65.38 16.03
N LEU A 154 51.74 64.29 16.28
CA LEU A 154 52.89 63.88 15.44
C LEU A 154 52.54 63.32 14.04
N VAL A 155 51.26 63.39 13.67
CA VAL A 155 50.64 62.52 12.67
C VAL A 155 49.77 63.26 11.66
N SER A 156 49.53 64.56 11.82
CA SER A 156 48.86 65.35 10.78
C SER A 156 49.58 65.29 9.41
N GLY A 157 50.86 64.86 9.39
CA GLY A 157 51.53 64.27 8.23
C GLY A 157 51.58 62.73 8.23
N MET A 158 52.56 62.14 8.95
CA MET A 158 53.10 60.82 8.58
C MET A 158 52.12 59.65 8.73
N GLU A 159 51.36 59.64 9.82
CA GLU A 159 50.41 58.57 10.08
C GLU A 159 48.99 58.93 9.54
N LYS A 160 48.83 59.97 8.70
CA LYS A 160 47.73 59.96 7.70
C LYS A 160 47.97 58.93 6.58
N ILE A 161 49.24 58.71 6.23
CA ILE A 161 49.65 57.62 5.34
C ILE A 161 49.69 56.31 6.15
N SER A 162 50.31 56.33 7.34
CA SER A 162 50.44 55.12 8.15
C SER A 162 49.12 54.64 8.82
N ARG A 163 48.14 55.48 9.22
CA ARG A 163 46.82 55.02 9.74
C ARG A 163 46.05 54.20 8.71
N LYS A 164 46.23 54.50 7.42
CA LYS A 164 45.62 53.75 6.32
C LYS A 164 46.23 52.35 6.13
N VAL A 165 47.29 52.01 6.87
CA VAL A 165 48.07 50.78 6.69
C VAL A 165 48.47 50.11 8.03
N SER A 166 48.37 50.80 9.17
CA SER A 166 48.76 50.30 10.49
C SER A 166 47.71 49.38 11.13
N SER A 167 46.56 49.17 10.48
CA SER A 167 45.58 48.13 10.85
C SER A 167 46.10 46.70 10.68
N TYR A 168 47.30 46.54 10.09
CA TYR A 168 47.85 45.27 9.66
C TYR A 168 49.09 44.83 10.46
N LYS A 169 50.01 45.75 10.82
CA LYS A 169 51.18 45.47 11.68
C LYS A 169 51.80 46.73 12.26
N GLU A 170 52.33 46.66 13.48
CA GLU A 170 53.18 47.71 14.02
C GLU A 170 54.62 47.61 13.50
N PHE A 171 55.00 48.59 12.68
CA PHE A 171 56.39 48.83 12.29
C PHE A 171 57.05 49.67 13.40
N GLY A 172 57.63 48.98 14.38
CA GLY A 172 58.04 49.53 15.70
C GLY A 172 58.68 50.92 15.71
N GLY A 173 58.25 51.77 16.65
CA GLY A 173 58.28 53.24 16.60
C GLY A 173 59.63 53.98 16.54
N ASN A 174 60.77 53.32 16.29
CA ASN A 174 62.11 53.95 16.32
C ASN A 174 62.49 54.71 15.02
N GLY A 175 61.58 55.54 14.51
CA GLY A 175 61.85 56.51 13.44
C GLY A 175 62.08 55.92 12.05
N LEU A 176 62.38 56.78 11.06
CA LEU A 176 62.66 56.35 9.69
C LEU A 176 63.99 55.57 9.63
N PRO A 177 64.07 54.44 8.91
CA PRO A 177 65.30 53.65 8.76
C PRO A 177 66.49 54.51 8.30
N LYS A 178 67.46 54.73 9.20
CA LYS A 178 68.61 55.60 8.93
C LYS A 178 69.61 54.91 8.01
N SER A 179 70.07 55.62 6.98
CA SER A 179 71.22 55.22 6.17
C SER A 179 72.52 55.68 6.82
N ASN A 180 73.49 54.79 6.97
CA ASN A 180 74.87 55.17 7.32
C ASN A 180 75.67 55.74 6.13
N LYS A 181 75.07 55.81 4.93
CA LYS A 181 75.70 56.34 3.70
C LYS A 181 75.18 57.71 3.27
N TYR A 182 74.09 58.21 3.86
CA TYR A 182 73.43 59.45 3.46
C TYR A 182 73.05 60.29 4.69
N SER A 183 73.06 61.61 4.55
CA SER A 183 72.59 62.58 5.55
C SER A 183 71.59 63.56 4.91
N GLY A 184 70.86 64.34 5.73
CA GLY A 184 69.86 65.30 5.23
C GLY A 184 68.70 64.64 4.46
N LEU A 185 68.13 65.35 3.47
CA LEU A 185 67.01 64.87 2.67
C LEU A 185 67.25 63.48 2.02
N PRO A 186 68.42 63.17 1.43
CA PRO A 186 68.70 61.83 0.90
C PRO A 186 68.60 60.70 1.94
N ALA A 187 68.91 60.95 3.22
CA ALA A 187 68.70 59.98 4.29
C ALA A 187 67.21 59.76 4.59
N VAL A 188 66.42 60.84 4.57
CA VAL A 188 64.95 60.79 4.73
C VAL A 188 64.33 60.03 3.57
N ALA A 189 64.75 60.31 2.33
CA ALA A 189 64.28 59.61 1.13
C ALA A 189 64.60 58.11 1.17
N TYR A 190 65.83 57.72 1.55
CA TYR A 190 66.18 56.32 1.76
C TYR A 190 65.30 55.65 2.84
N GLY A 191 65.09 56.31 3.98
CA GLY A 191 64.24 55.78 5.05
C GLY A 191 62.77 55.64 4.63
N VAL A 192 62.25 56.58 3.83
CA VAL A 192 60.89 56.51 3.27
C VAL A 192 60.77 55.36 2.26
N ILE A 193 61.71 55.22 1.33
CA ILE A 193 61.72 54.13 0.34
C ILE A 193 61.83 52.77 1.04
N LYS A 194 62.78 52.61 1.97
CA LYS A 194 62.95 51.35 2.71
C LYS A 194 61.69 50.98 3.49
N ARG A 195 61.09 51.92 4.23
CA ARG A 195 59.84 51.67 4.94
C ARG A 195 58.66 51.40 3.99
N SER A 196 58.63 52.03 2.82
CA SER A 196 57.60 51.76 1.81
C SER A 196 57.67 50.32 1.30
N ASN A 197 58.86 49.77 1.13
CA ASN A 197 59.04 48.36 0.75
C ASN A 197 58.63 47.44 1.91
N GLU A 198 59.09 47.70 3.14
CA GLU A 198 58.69 46.95 4.35
C GLU A 198 57.15 46.90 4.53
N ILE A 199 56.46 47.99 4.18
CA ILE A 199 55.00 48.09 4.18
C ILE A 199 54.37 47.24 3.06
N VAL A 200 54.89 47.31 1.83
CA VAL A 200 54.38 46.53 0.69
C VAL A 200 54.59 45.02 0.90
N GLU A 201 55.73 44.62 1.47
CA GLU A 201 56.06 43.24 1.79
C GLU A 201 55.06 42.65 2.83
N GLU A 202 54.75 43.37 3.91
CA GLU A 202 53.77 42.88 4.89
C GLU A 202 52.32 42.90 4.35
N LEU A 203 51.93 43.93 3.59
CA LEU A 203 50.62 43.95 2.93
C LEU A 203 50.46 42.76 1.98
N THR A 204 51.49 42.46 1.20
CA THR A 204 51.51 41.28 0.32
C THR A 204 51.37 40.00 1.15
N ARG A 205 52.16 39.86 2.23
CA ARG A 205 52.12 38.70 3.13
C ARG A 205 50.74 38.48 3.78
N GLN A 206 49.98 39.54 4.07
CA GLN A 206 48.65 39.42 4.66
C GLN A 206 47.54 39.19 3.62
N ILE A 207 47.72 39.71 2.40
CA ILE A 207 46.90 39.31 1.24
C ILE A 207 47.13 37.82 0.93
N GLU A 208 48.38 37.35 0.93
CA GLU A 208 48.73 35.94 0.76
C GLU A 208 48.15 35.05 1.87
N ALA A 209 48.24 35.47 3.15
CA ALA A 209 47.64 34.74 4.26
C ALA A 209 46.11 34.65 4.15
N THR A 210 45.45 35.75 3.74
CA THR A 210 43.99 35.79 3.54
C THR A 210 43.57 34.94 2.34
N ILE A 211 44.34 34.99 1.24
CA ILE A 211 44.15 34.11 0.07
C ILE A 211 44.38 32.65 0.46
N SER A 212 45.33 32.33 1.33
CA SER A 212 45.56 30.97 1.83
C SER A 212 44.37 30.47 2.64
N GLY A 213 43.88 31.25 3.60
CA GLY A 213 42.69 30.89 4.39
C GLY A 213 41.43 30.74 3.54
N LEU A 214 41.20 31.65 2.58
CA LEU A 214 40.08 31.54 1.63
C LEU A 214 40.24 30.32 0.69
N ARG A 215 41.47 29.94 0.30
CA ARG A 215 41.72 28.70 -0.47
C ARG A 215 41.45 27.45 0.35
N GLU A 216 41.81 27.45 1.63
CA GLU A 216 41.55 26.35 2.57
C GLU A 216 40.05 26.20 2.85
N GLU A 217 39.33 27.32 3.06
CA GLU A 217 37.87 27.34 3.13
C GLU A 217 37.21 26.82 1.84
N VAL A 218 37.69 27.25 0.66
CA VAL A 218 37.16 26.79 -0.63
C VAL A 218 37.47 25.32 -0.87
N ALA A 219 38.64 24.82 -0.48
CA ALA A 219 38.98 23.40 -0.53
C ALA A 219 38.03 22.59 0.37
N LYS A 220 37.88 22.97 1.64
CA LYS A 220 36.95 22.33 2.58
C LYS A 220 35.50 22.34 2.09
N LYS A 221 35.01 23.48 1.59
CA LYS A 221 33.67 23.60 0.99
C LYS A 221 33.53 22.75 -0.27
N SER A 222 34.59 22.55 -1.04
CA SER A 222 34.59 21.63 -2.20
C SER A 222 34.54 20.16 -1.78
N GLU A 223 35.23 19.79 -0.71
CA GLU A 223 35.16 18.45 -0.10
C GLU A 223 33.76 18.17 0.49
N GLU A 224 33.16 19.15 1.17
CA GLU A 224 31.78 19.12 1.65
C GLU A 224 30.78 18.95 0.48
N ILE A 225 30.94 19.72 -0.60
CA ILE A 225 30.11 19.61 -1.82
C ILE A 225 30.25 18.23 -2.48
N GLU A 226 31.47 17.71 -2.68
CA GLU A 226 31.66 16.37 -3.25
C GLU A 226 31.16 15.26 -2.30
N SER A 227 31.14 15.48 -0.98
CA SER A 227 30.52 14.55 -0.03
C SER A 227 28.99 14.55 -0.10
N LEU A 228 28.38 15.74 -0.16
CA LEU A 228 26.93 15.89 -0.36
C LEU A 228 26.50 15.29 -1.70
N LYS A 229 27.26 15.52 -2.76
CA LYS A 229 27.05 14.96 -4.10
C LYS A 229 27.08 13.43 -4.08
N ARG A 230 28.09 12.79 -3.47
CA ARG A 230 28.10 11.32 -3.28
C ARG A 230 26.88 10.82 -2.49
N SER A 231 26.40 11.57 -1.50
CA SER A 231 25.19 11.22 -0.74
C SER A 231 23.90 11.40 -1.55
N ILE A 232 23.89 12.31 -2.53
CA ILE A 232 22.80 12.44 -3.52
C ILE A 232 22.87 11.25 -4.50
N ASP A 233 24.03 10.98 -5.10
CA ASP A 233 24.23 9.84 -6.02
C ASP A 233 23.80 8.50 -5.37
N GLU A 234 24.11 8.30 -4.08
CA GLU A 234 23.70 7.13 -3.29
C GLU A 234 22.18 7.08 -3.02
N LYS A 235 21.54 8.23 -2.79
CA LYS A 235 20.09 8.33 -2.55
C LYS A 235 19.29 8.15 -3.84
N ASP A 236 19.76 8.72 -4.95
CA ASP A 236 19.16 8.54 -6.27
C ASP A 236 19.27 7.08 -6.72
N GLY A 237 20.40 6.41 -6.41
CA GLY A 237 20.54 4.96 -6.57
C GLY A 237 19.50 4.15 -5.78
N LYS A 238 19.32 4.45 -4.49
CA LYS A 238 18.30 3.80 -3.64
C LYS A 238 16.86 4.11 -4.07
N LEU A 239 16.61 5.32 -4.58
CA LEU A 239 15.33 5.71 -5.16
C LEU A 239 15.02 4.87 -6.40
N ALA A 240 15.98 4.73 -7.33
CA ALA A 240 15.85 3.89 -8.52
C ALA A 240 15.80 2.37 -8.23
N GLU A 241 16.18 1.93 -7.02
CA GLU A 241 15.91 0.58 -6.52
C GLU A 241 14.49 0.45 -5.96
N PHE A 242 14.04 1.43 -5.17
CA PHE A 242 12.68 1.46 -4.63
C PHE A 242 11.59 1.61 -5.71
N GLU A 243 11.80 2.45 -6.71
CA GLU A 243 10.91 2.61 -7.87
C GLU A 243 10.76 1.30 -8.66
N ARG A 244 11.87 0.55 -8.80
CA ARG A 244 11.88 -0.77 -9.46
C ARG A 244 11.11 -1.80 -8.63
N GLU A 245 11.39 -1.90 -7.34
CA GLU A 245 10.70 -2.82 -6.42
C GLU A 245 9.18 -2.50 -6.35
N SER A 246 8.82 -1.22 -6.36
CA SER A 246 7.42 -0.76 -6.43
C SER A 246 6.76 -1.16 -7.75
N SER A 247 7.47 -1.03 -8.88
CA SER A 247 7.00 -1.45 -10.20
C SER A 247 6.79 -2.97 -10.27
N GLU A 248 7.74 -3.77 -9.78
CA GLU A 248 7.64 -5.23 -9.72
C GLU A 248 6.46 -5.70 -8.84
N LYS A 249 6.21 -5.00 -7.72
CA LYS A 249 5.02 -5.20 -6.87
C LYS A 249 3.72 -4.83 -7.59
N GLN A 250 3.70 -3.72 -8.32
CA GLN A 250 2.54 -3.30 -9.12
C GLN A 250 2.21 -4.30 -10.23
N GLU A 251 3.20 -4.76 -11.00
CA GLU A 251 3.02 -5.85 -11.97
C GLU A 251 2.56 -7.15 -11.30
N GLY A 252 3.03 -7.44 -10.08
CA GLY A 252 2.57 -8.58 -9.29
C GLY A 252 1.09 -8.52 -8.97
N MET A 253 0.60 -7.36 -8.52
CA MET A 253 -0.82 -7.12 -8.27
C MET A 253 -1.65 -7.15 -9.56
N GLU A 254 -1.16 -6.57 -10.66
CA GLU A 254 -1.86 -6.59 -11.95
C GLU A 254 -1.97 -8.00 -12.55
N ARG A 255 -0.94 -8.85 -12.34
CA ARG A 255 -0.98 -10.28 -12.70
C ARG A 255 -2.04 -11.05 -11.91
N GLU A 256 -2.13 -10.88 -10.59
CA GLU A 256 -3.18 -11.53 -9.80
C GLU A 256 -4.58 -10.96 -10.06
N LEU A 257 -4.73 -9.64 -10.29
CA LEU A 257 -6.00 -9.05 -10.74
C LEU A 257 -6.45 -9.62 -12.08
N SER A 258 -5.52 -9.85 -13.01
CA SER A 258 -5.80 -10.51 -14.29
C SER A 258 -6.20 -11.99 -14.09
N ARG A 259 -5.53 -12.70 -13.18
CA ARG A 259 -5.85 -14.09 -12.82
C ARG A 259 -7.24 -14.23 -12.18
N LEU A 260 -7.60 -13.30 -11.29
CA LEU A 260 -8.93 -13.22 -10.68
C LEU A 260 -10.01 -12.85 -11.71
N ARG A 261 -9.74 -11.90 -12.63
CA ARG A 261 -10.69 -11.54 -13.70
C ARG A 261 -10.99 -12.71 -14.64
N LEU A 262 -9.98 -13.51 -14.99
CA LEU A 262 -10.17 -14.74 -15.77
C LEU A 262 -11.01 -15.78 -15.01
N LEU A 263 -10.78 -15.94 -13.70
CA LEU A 263 -11.54 -16.86 -12.86
C LEU A 263 -13.01 -16.43 -12.70
N VAL A 264 -13.27 -15.12 -12.52
CA VAL A 264 -14.63 -14.57 -12.49
C VAL A 264 -15.35 -14.85 -13.82
N SER A 265 -14.70 -14.57 -14.97
CA SER A 265 -15.28 -14.81 -16.29
C SER A 265 -15.58 -16.30 -16.57
N ASP A 266 -14.73 -17.21 -16.08
CA ASP A 266 -14.97 -18.66 -16.12
C ASP A 266 -16.21 -19.03 -15.29
N TYR A 267 -16.38 -18.49 -14.07
CA TYR A 267 -17.60 -18.70 -13.27
C TYR A 267 -18.86 -18.07 -13.88
N GLU A 268 -18.77 -16.86 -14.44
CA GLU A 268 -19.88 -16.20 -15.17
C GLU A 268 -20.34 -17.06 -16.35
N SER A 269 -19.41 -17.62 -17.13
CA SER A 269 -19.74 -18.52 -18.25
C SER A 269 -20.41 -19.83 -17.80
N LYS A 270 -20.03 -20.35 -16.62
CA LYS A 270 -20.63 -21.54 -16.01
C LYS A 270 -22.03 -21.27 -15.46
N ALA A 271 -22.28 -20.07 -14.94
CA ALA A 271 -23.61 -19.65 -14.52
C ALA A 271 -24.54 -19.49 -15.74
N GLU A 272 -24.12 -18.73 -16.75
CA GLU A 272 -24.92 -18.47 -17.96
C GLU A 272 -25.22 -19.75 -18.76
N THR A 273 -24.35 -20.78 -18.69
CA THR A 273 -24.63 -22.10 -19.30
C THR A 273 -25.59 -22.99 -18.48
N GLN A 274 -25.79 -22.74 -17.19
CA GLN A 274 -26.80 -23.44 -16.36
C GLN A 274 -28.19 -22.79 -16.45
N LYS A 275 -28.23 -21.50 -16.76
CA LYS A 275 -29.43 -20.65 -16.86
C LYS A 275 -30.59 -21.24 -17.71
N PRO A 276 -30.38 -21.87 -18.88
CA PRO A 276 -31.48 -22.47 -19.65
C PRO A 276 -32.14 -23.64 -18.93
N LEU A 277 -31.35 -24.46 -18.22
CA LEU A 277 -31.86 -25.63 -17.48
C LEU A 277 -32.69 -25.21 -16.26
N LEU A 278 -32.38 -24.06 -15.66
CA LEU A 278 -33.19 -23.40 -14.63
C LEU A 278 -34.53 -22.89 -15.17
N ILE A 279 -34.54 -22.31 -16.37
CA ILE A 279 -35.78 -21.87 -17.05
C ILE A 279 -36.66 -23.09 -17.38
N ASP A 280 -36.07 -24.18 -17.87
CA ASP A 280 -36.79 -25.45 -18.11
C ASP A 280 -37.39 -26.03 -16.82
N GLN A 281 -36.60 -26.09 -15.73
CA GLN A 281 -37.10 -26.54 -14.42
C GLN A 281 -38.31 -25.72 -13.96
N LEU A 282 -38.23 -24.39 -14.01
CA LEU A 282 -39.31 -23.49 -13.60
C LEU A 282 -40.56 -23.66 -14.49
N ASN A 283 -40.38 -23.88 -15.79
CA ASN A 283 -41.47 -24.25 -16.71
C ASN A 283 -42.14 -25.59 -16.34
N TYR A 284 -41.36 -26.62 -15.98
CA TYR A 284 -41.91 -27.91 -15.52
C TYR A 284 -42.67 -27.75 -14.21
N VAL A 285 -42.13 -27.02 -13.23
CA VAL A 285 -42.78 -26.75 -11.94
C VAL A 285 -44.11 -26.03 -12.13
N SER A 286 -44.12 -24.95 -12.92
CA SER A 286 -45.34 -24.20 -13.25
C SER A 286 -46.40 -25.07 -13.92
N ARG A 287 -45.98 -25.96 -14.85
CA ARG A 287 -46.90 -26.91 -15.51
C ARG A 287 -47.46 -27.96 -14.54
N VAL A 288 -46.64 -28.54 -13.66
CA VAL A 288 -47.10 -29.51 -12.64
C VAL A 288 -48.04 -28.86 -11.64
N HIS A 289 -47.75 -27.64 -11.18
CA HIS A 289 -48.65 -26.84 -10.35
C HIS A 289 -50.01 -26.63 -11.03
N GLY A 290 -50.01 -26.29 -12.32
CA GLY A 290 -51.21 -26.13 -13.13
C GLY A 290 -52.07 -27.40 -13.21
N GLU A 291 -51.47 -28.58 -13.39
CA GLU A 291 -52.21 -29.85 -13.37
C GLU A 291 -52.71 -30.20 -11.95
N MET A 292 -51.90 -29.98 -10.91
CA MET A 292 -52.29 -30.23 -9.51
C MET A 292 -53.54 -29.42 -9.12
N CYS A 293 -53.61 -28.16 -9.55
CA CYS A 293 -54.79 -27.30 -9.34
C CYS A 293 -56.03 -27.78 -10.12
N LYS A 294 -55.88 -28.51 -11.25
CA LYS A 294 -57.02 -29.15 -11.93
C LYS A 294 -57.51 -30.37 -11.16
N VAL A 295 -56.62 -31.20 -10.61
CA VAL A 295 -57.02 -32.33 -9.77
C VAL A 295 -57.72 -31.84 -8.51
N MET A 296 -57.20 -30.79 -7.85
CA MET A 296 -57.87 -30.17 -6.70
C MET A 296 -59.30 -29.70 -7.01
N LYS A 297 -59.57 -29.17 -8.21
CA LYS A 297 -60.92 -28.78 -8.68
C LYS A 297 -61.89 -29.95 -8.78
N ILE A 298 -61.40 -31.17 -9.01
CA ILE A 298 -62.22 -32.39 -9.09
C ILE A 298 -62.51 -32.94 -7.68
N VAL A 299 -61.52 -32.92 -6.78
CA VAL A 299 -61.62 -33.59 -5.47
C VAL A 299 -62.20 -32.68 -4.37
N ASP A 300 -61.87 -31.38 -4.34
CA ASP A 300 -62.46 -30.39 -3.43
C ASP A 300 -62.76 -29.08 -4.15
N ALA A 301 -63.90 -29.06 -4.86
CA ALA A 301 -64.37 -27.89 -5.60
C ALA A 301 -64.52 -26.62 -4.72
N LYS A 302 -64.75 -26.75 -3.39
CA LYS A 302 -64.90 -25.61 -2.48
C LYS A 302 -63.56 -24.92 -2.19
N LYS A 303 -62.48 -25.67 -1.96
CA LYS A 303 -61.14 -25.09 -1.73
C LYS A 303 -60.45 -24.61 -3.00
N SER A 304 -60.87 -25.08 -4.16
CA SER A 304 -60.16 -24.85 -5.43
C SER A 304 -60.04 -23.40 -5.92
N SER A 305 -60.79 -22.46 -5.32
CA SER A 305 -60.80 -21.05 -5.72
C SER A 305 -59.70 -20.20 -5.06
N GLU A 306 -59.07 -20.68 -3.97
CA GLU A 306 -58.06 -19.93 -3.21
C GLU A 306 -56.62 -20.21 -3.70
N LEU A 307 -56.44 -21.16 -4.61
CA LEU A 307 -55.15 -21.77 -4.98
C LEU A 307 -54.72 -21.50 -6.44
N SER A 308 -55.29 -20.46 -7.06
CA SER A 308 -55.29 -20.28 -8.53
C SER A 308 -54.64 -18.99 -9.03
N GLU A 309 -53.61 -18.48 -8.34
CA GLU A 309 -52.72 -17.43 -8.86
C GLU A 309 -51.32 -18.00 -9.15
N SER A 310 -50.91 -17.96 -10.42
CA SER A 310 -49.64 -18.52 -10.90
C SER A 310 -48.49 -17.51 -10.71
N LEU A 311 -47.85 -17.55 -9.54
CA LEU A 311 -46.79 -16.59 -9.15
C LEU A 311 -45.39 -16.93 -9.71
N PHE A 312 -45.25 -18.06 -10.42
CA PHE A 312 -43.95 -18.63 -10.82
C PHE A 312 -43.73 -18.47 -12.34
N LEU A 313 -43.17 -17.31 -12.72
CA LEU A 313 -42.73 -17.00 -14.09
C LEU A 313 -41.20 -16.95 -14.14
N ALA A 314 -40.60 -17.49 -15.21
CA ALA A 314 -39.17 -17.39 -15.45
C ALA A 314 -38.78 -16.00 -15.96
N GLN A 315 -37.70 -15.43 -15.41
CA GLN A 315 -37.25 -14.08 -15.72
C GLN A 315 -35.81 -14.13 -16.26
N GLU A 316 -35.59 -13.67 -17.49
CA GLU A 316 -34.35 -13.91 -18.26
C GLU A 316 -33.06 -13.34 -17.64
N THR A 317 -33.17 -12.43 -16.66
CA THR A 317 -32.04 -11.63 -16.17
C THR A 317 -31.45 -12.05 -14.82
N ASN A 318 -32.16 -12.78 -13.96
CA ASN A 318 -31.69 -13.07 -12.60
C ASN A 318 -31.78 -14.55 -12.23
N MET A 319 -30.62 -15.22 -12.18
CA MET A 319 -30.51 -16.63 -11.82
C MET A 319 -30.87 -16.90 -10.35
N GLU A 320 -30.58 -15.97 -9.43
CA GLU A 320 -30.88 -16.15 -8.00
C GLU A 320 -32.38 -16.06 -7.73
N GLU A 321 -33.08 -15.13 -8.39
CA GLU A 321 -34.56 -15.05 -8.34
C GLU A 321 -35.21 -16.26 -9.01
N ASN A 322 -34.69 -16.74 -10.15
CA ASN A 322 -35.20 -17.97 -10.78
C ASN A 322 -35.03 -19.21 -9.89
N ILE A 323 -33.89 -19.35 -9.18
CA ILE A 323 -33.68 -20.44 -8.20
C ILE A 323 -34.71 -20.36 -7.07
N LYS A 324 -34.91 -19.17 -6.49
CA LYS A 324 -35.90 -18.94 -5.41
C LYS A 324 -37.34 -19.21 -5.88
N ALA A 325 -37.70 -18.78 -7.09
CA ALA A 325 -39.01 -19.02 -7.68
C ALA A 325 -39.24 -20.51 -7.99
N ALA A 326 -38.22 -21.23 -8.46
CA ALA A 326 -38.29 -22.68 -8.68
C ALA A 326 -38.47 -23.45 -7.37
N LEU A 327 -37.72 -23.11 -6.32
CA LEU A 327 -37.86 -23.72 -4.99
C LEU A 327 -39.25 -23.48 -4.39
N ALA A 328 -39.72 -22.23 -4.33
CA ALA A 328 -41.05 -21.90 -3.81
C ALA A 328 -42.18 -22.56 -4.63
N GLY A 329 -42.01 -22.67 -5.95
CA GLY A 329 -42.93 -23.41 -6.81
C GLY A 329 -42.93 -24.92 -6.52
N MET A 330 -41.77 -25.53 -6.25
CA MET A 330 -41.66 -26.95 -5.86
C MET A 330 -42.27 -27.22 -4.49
N GLU A 331 -42.09 -26.34 -3.52
CA GLU A 331 -42.71 -26.41 -2.19
C GLU A 331 -44.24 -26.33 -2.28
N SER A 332 -44.77 -25.39 -3.08
CA SER A 332 -46.20 -25.28 -3.37
C SER A 332 -46.74 -26.56 -4.03
N VAL A 333 -46.04 -27.08 -5.04
CA VAL A 333 -46.39 -28.36 -5.71
C VAL A 333 -46.42 -29.53 -4.72
N HIS A 334 -45.48 -29.58 -3.77
CA HIS A 334 -45.42 -30.65 -2.76
C HIS A 334 -46.62 -30.60 -1.81
N GLU A 335 -46.92 -29.45 -1.22
CA GLU A 335 -48.03 -29.33 -0.26
C GLU A 335 -49.40 -29.46 -0.95
N LEU A 336 -49.55 -28.95 -2.19
CA LEU A 336 -50.73 -29.22 -3.03
C LEU A 336 -50.89 -30.73 -3.30
N SER A 337 -49.82 -31.43 -3.66
CA SER A 337 -49.83 -32.88 -3.91
C SER A 337 -50.29 -33.67 -2.69
N LYS A 338 -49.76 -33.33 -1.51
CA LYS A 338 -50.13 -33.92 -0.22
C LYS A 338 -51.63 -33.73 0.09
N ILE A 339 -52.15 -32.50 -0.04
CA ILE A 339 -53.57 -32.21 0.17
C ILE A 339 -54.45 -32.95 -0.85
N VAL A 340 -54.05 -33.01 -2.13
CA VAL A 340 -54.75 -33.78 -3.17
C VAL A 340 -54.80 -35.28 -2.83
N VAL A 341 -53.69 -35.87 -2.39
CA VAL A 341 -53.61 -37.29 -2.03
C VAL A 341 -54.51 -37.62 -0.84
N GLU A 342 -54.46 -36.82 0.24
CA GLU A 342 -55.35 -37.01 1.40
C GLU A 342 -56.81 -36.91 0.99
N LYS A 343 -57.20 -35.85 0.29
CA LYS A 343 -58.58 -35.64 -0.18
C LYS A 343 -59.06 -36.74 -1.12
N THR A 344 -58.17 -37.29 -1.95
CA THR A 344 -58.50 -38.40 -2.87
C THR A 344 -58.74 -39.69 -2.10
N ARG A 345 -57.92 -39.98 -1.08
CA ARG A 345 -58.15 -41.11 -0.16
C ARG A 345 -59.49 -40.96 0.54
N ASP A 346 -59.77 -39.81 1.15
CA ASP A 346 -61.00 -39.57 1.91
C ASP A 346 -62.27 -39.81 1.05
N LEU A 347 -62.23 -39.35 -0.21
CA LEU A 347 -63.30 -39.57 -1.20
C LEU A 347 -63.41 -41.04 -1.62
N VAL A 348 -62.30 -41.76 -1.80
CA VAL A 348 -62.30 -43.21 -2.11
C VAL A 348 -62.83 -44.03 -0.93
N GLU A 349 -62.51 -43.66 0.31
CA GLU A 349 -63.05 -44.31 1.51
C GLU A 349 -64.56 -44.05 1.68
N GLU A 350 -65.05 -42.86 1.30
CA GLU A 350 -66.48 -42.57 1.22
C GLU A 350 -67.20 -43.44 0.19
N ARG A 351 -66.72 -43.47 -1.06
CA ARG A 351 -67.29 -44.33 -2.11
C ARG A 351 -67.19 -45.82 -1.76
N THR A 352 -66.15 -46.24 -1.06
CA THR A 352 -66.02 -47.63 -0.57
C THR A 352 -67.07 -47.96 0.49
N ARG A 353 -67.43 -47.01 1.37
CA ARG A 353 -68.53 -47.17 2.35
C ARG A 353 -69.90 -47.23 1.66
N GLU A 354 -70.15 -46.35 0.68
CA GLU A 354 -71.36 -46.40 -0.14
C GLU A 354 -71.51 -47.74 -0.88
N VAL A 355 -70.45 -48.20 -1.55
CA VAL A 355 -70.45 -49.47 -2.30
C VAL A 355 -70.70 -50.67 -1.40
N LYS A 356 -70.14 -50.70 -0.17
CA LYS A 356 -70.46 -51.75 0.82
C LYS A 356 -71.94 -51.73 1.21
N SER A 357 -72.49 -50.56 1.54
CA SER A 357 -73.91 -50.44 1.89
C SER A 357 -74.83 -50.84 0.73
N LEU A 358 -74.48 -50.47 -0.51
CA LEU A 358 -75.19 -50.94 -1.69
C LEU A 358 -75.11 -52.46 -1.86
N ASN A 359 -73.94 -53.08 -1.66
CA ASN A 359 -73.80 -54.54 -1.72
C ASN A 359 -74.65 -55.23 -0.65
N GLU A 360 -74.67 -54.72 0.58
CA GLU A 360 -75.51 -55.24 1.67
C GLU A 360 -77.01 -55.20 1.30
N THR A 361 -77.49 -54.14 0.62
CA THR A 361 -78.87 -54.10 0.10
C THR A 361 -79.12 -55.08 -1.03
N ILE A 362 -78.12 -55.32 -1.91
CA ILE A 362 -78.21 -56.32 -2.99
C ILE A 362 -78.26 -57.74 -2.41
N ASP A 363 -77.43 -58.04 -1.40
CA ASP A 363 -77.43 -59.33 -0.70
C ASP A 363 -78.75 -59.59 0.03
N GLN A 364 -79.37 -58.55 0.61
CA GLN A 364 -80.69 -58.63 1.22
C GLN A 364 -81.77 -58.94 0.17
N LEU A 365 -81.81 -58.21 -0.95
CA LEU A 365 -82.74 -58.46 -2.05
C LEU A 365 -82.53 -59.85 -2.68
N MET A 366 -81.29 -60.35 -2.74
CA MET A 366 -80.98 -61.72 -3.18
C MET A 366 -81.52 -62.78 -2.22
N LYS A 367 -81.42 -62.58 -0.89
CA LYS A 367 -82.03 -63.46 0.12
C LYS A 367 -83.55 -63.47 0.01
N GLU A 368 -84.19 -62.32 -0.19
CA GLU A 368 -85.64 -62.21 -0.40
C GLU A 368 -86.08 -62.94 -1.68
N LYS A 369 -85.34 -62.78 -2.78
CA LYS A 369 -85.53 -63.55 -4.02
C LYS A 369 -85.37 -65.05 -3.80
N GLU A 370 -84.41 -65.50 -2.99
CA GLU A 370 -84.25 -66.91 -2.64
C GLU A 370 -85.38 -67.44 -1.75
N GLN A 371 -85.90 -66.63 -0.82
CA GLN A 371 -87.07 -66.97 0.00
C GLN A 371 -88.34 -67.09 -0.85
N ILE A 372 -88.57 -66.17 -1.79
CA ILE A 372 -89.65 -66.28 -2.78
C ILE A 372 -89.45 -67.56 -3.63
N GLY A 373 -88.22 -67.83 -4.07
CA GLY A 373 -87.84 -69.04 -4.78
C GLY A 373 -88.06 -70.33 -3.97
N SER A 374 -87.83 -70.32 -2.66
CA SER A 374 -88.01 -71.48 -1.78
C SER A 374 -89.48 -71.68 -1.39
N LEU A 375 -90.28 -70.61 -1.28
CA LEU A 375 -91.74 -70.67 -1.17
C LEU A 375 -92.39 -71.26 -2.43
N LEU A 376 -91.91 -70.87 -3.62
CA LEU A 376 -92.31 -71.49 -4.89
C LEU A 376 -91.86 -72.96 -4.98
N ARG A 377 -90.61 -73.28 -4.64
CA ARG A 377 -90.12 -74.68 -4.62
C ARG A 377 -90.82 -75.53 -3.57
N SER A 378 -91.22 -75.00 -2.40
CA SER A 378 -91.92 -75.76 -1.36
C SER A 378 -93.42 -75.93 -1.65
N THR A 379 -94.08 -74.97 -2.29
CA THR A 379 -95.46 -75.18 -2.82
C THR A 379 -95.47 -76.20 -3.96
N LEU A 380 -94.44 -76.23 -4.80
CA LEU A 380 -94.22 -77.31 -5.78
C LEU A 380 -93.89 -78.65 -5.11
N SER A 381 -93.01 -78.67 -4.10
CA SER A 381 -92.61 -79.90 -3.39
C SER A 381 -93.71 -80.46 -2.49
N ARG A 382 -94.65 -79.65 -2.00
CA ARG A 382 -95.83 -80.12 -1.25
C ARG A 382 -96.81 -80.93 -2.12
N ARG A 383 -96.64 -80.93 -3.44
CA ARG A 383 -97.30 -81.85 -4.38
C ARG A 383 -96.54 -83.19 -4.54
N MET A 384 -95.31 -83.31 -4.06
CA MET A 384 -94.41 -84.45 -4.31
C MET A 384 -94.01 -85.20 -3.04
N VAL A 385 -94.51 -86.44 -2.93
CA VAL A 385 -94.03 -87.55 -2.08
C VAL A 385 -94.19 -87.43 -0.56
N SER A 386 -95.05 -88.29 -0.02
CA SER A 386 -95.15 -88.62 1.42
C SER A 386 -94.94 -90.13 1.65
N LYS A 387 -93.72 -90.52 2.07
CA LYS A 387 -93.27 -91.85 2.55
C LYS A 387 -91.79 -91.71 2.99
N GLY A 388 -91.25 -92.34 4.04
CA GLY A 388 -91.82 -93.21 5.09
C GLY A 388 -90.76 -93.52 6.19
N LYS A 389 -91.19 -94.12 7.31
CA LYS A 389 -90.38 -94.62 8.47
C LYS A 389 -89.71 -95.99 8.16
N MET A 390 -88.83 -96.64 8.94
CA MET A 390 -88.32 -96.50 10.35
C MET A 390 -86.94 -97.19 10.56
N SER A 391 -86.48 -97.29 11.83
CA SER A 391 -85.36 -98.08 12.40
C SER A 391 -85.70 -99.60 12.56
N PRO A 392 -84.90 -100.54 13.19
CA PRO A 392 -83.70 -100.37 14.05
C PRO A 392 -82.54 -101.43 14.00
N GLU A 393 -81.49 -101.13 14.78
CA GLU A 393 -80.58 -102.00 15.61
C GLU A 393 -80.10 -103.41 15.15
N GLU A 394 -78.83 -103.47 14.69
CA GLU A 394 -77.86 -104.58 14.85
C GLU A 394 -76.42 -104.00 14.97
N VAL A 395 -76.16 -103.08 15.93
CA VAL A 395 -75.03 -102.14 15.80
C VAL A 395 -73.95 -102.15 16.90
N GLU A 396 -74.20 -102.62 18.13
CA GLU A 396 -73.30 -102.35 19.28
C GLU A 396 -71.80 -102.73 19.08
N GLU A 397 -71.48 -103.90 18.49
CA GLU A 397 -70.06 -104.25 18.22
C GLU A 397 -69.44 -103.41 17.08
N ASN A 398 -70.25 -103.04 16.08
CA ASN A 398 -69.83 -102.10 15.03
C ASN A 398 -69.66 -100.68 15.60
N GLU A 399 -70.47 -100.29 16.59
CA GLU A 399 -70.37 -99.01 17.29
C GLU A 399 -69.11 -98.92 18.12
N VAL A 400 -68.72 -99.97 18.87
CA VAL A 400 -67.44 -99.98 19.60
C VAL A 400 -66.25 -99.86 18.64
N TYR A 401 -66.27 -100.57 17.51
CA TYR A 401 -65.20 -100.47 16.50
C TYR A 401 -65.18 -99.11 15.78
N ALA A 402 -66.36 -98.52 15.53
CA ALA A 402 -66.49 -97.17 15.00
C ALA A 402 -66.05 -96.10 16.01
N LEU A 403 -66.32 -96.27 17.31
CA LEU A 403 -65.89 -95.37 18.37
C LEU A 403 -64.37 -95.40 18.53
N ALA A 404 -63.77 -96.60 18.46
CA ALA A 404 -62.31 -96.77 18.45
C ALA A 404 -61.68 -96.10 17.21
N SER A 405 -62.27 -96.30 16.03
CA SER A 405 -61.84 -95.65 14.78
C SER A 405 -61.99 -94.13 14.85
N ALA A 406 -63.06 -93.61 15.46
CA ALA A 406 -63.29 -92.19 15.67
C ALA A 406 -62.27 -91.60 16.66
N LEU A 407 -61.98 -92.29 17.77
CA LEU A 407 -60.93 -91.91 18.71
C LEU A 407 -59.54 -91.90 18.06
N GLU A 408 -59.21 -92.93 17.26
CA GLU A 408 -57.94 -92.97 16.52
C GLU A 408 -57.83 -91.82 15.51
N ASN A 409 -58.93 -91.49 14.82
CA ASN A 409 -58.98 -90.34 13.90
C ASN A 409 -58.88 -88.99 14.64
N ILE A 410 -59.49 -88.84 15.82
CA ILE A 410 -59.36 -87.63 16.67
C ILE A 410 -57.93 -87.49 17.21
N ILE A 411 -57.29 -88.60 17.60
CA ILE A 411 -55.89 -88.63 18.03
C ILE A 411 -54.96 -88.28 16.86
N LYS A 412 -55.18 -88.82 15.66
CA LYS A 412 -54.43 -88.45 14.46
C LYS A 412 -54.63 -86.98 14.08
N GLN A 413 -55.86 -86.48 14.12
CA GLN A 413 -56.18 -85.08 13.81
C GLN A 413 -55.49 -84.12 14.80
N SER A 414 -55.60 -84.38 16.09
CA SER A 414 -54.92 -83.57 17.12
C SER A 414 -53.39 -83.70 17.07
N GLN A 415 -52.84 -84.84 16.65
CA GLN A 415 -51.39 -84.98 16.39
C GLN A 415 -50.94 -84.14 15.20
N LEU A 416 -51.72 -84.09 14.11
CA LEU A 416 -51.46 -83.19 12.97
C LEU A 416 -51.54 -81.72 13.38
N GLU A 417 -52.59 -81.34 14.12
CA GLU A 417 -52.79 -79.98 14.66
C GLU A 417 -51.64 -79.57 15.60
N ILE A 418 -51.13 -80.48 16.44
CA ILE A 418 -49.93 -80.26 17.27
C ILE A 418 -48.66 -80.07 16.43
N ILE A 419 -48.54 -80.71 15.27
CA ILE A 419 -47.40 -80.53 14.35
C ILE A 419 -47.51 -79.18 13.62
N GLU A 420 -48.69 -78.85 13.09
CA GLU A 420 -48.97 -77.58 12.42
C GLU A 420 -48.77 -76.37 13.35
N LEU A 421 -49.29 -76.45 14.58
CA LEU A 421 -49.06 -75.43 15.61
C LEU A 421 -47.58 -75.31 16.00
N LYS A 422 -46.81 -76.41 16.03
CA LYS A 422 -45.35 -76.34 16.25
C LYS A 422 -44.63 -75.61 15.13
N HIS A 423 -44.92 -75.94 13.87
CA HIS A 423 -44.31 -75.27 12.73
C HIS A 423 -44.63 -73.76 12.74
N SER A 424 -45.90 -73.37 12.93
CA SER A 424 -46.26 -71.94 13.00
C SER A 424 -45.57 -71.19 14.14
N VAL A 425 -45.33 -71.84 15.29
CA VAL A 425 -44.59 -71.26 16.43
C VAL A 425 -43.08 -71.22 16.16
N GLU A 426 -42.54 -72.09 15.31
CA GLU A 426 -41.14 -72.05 14.87
C GLU A 426 -40.92 -71.00 13.77
N GLU A 427 -41.88 -70.82 12.86
CA GLU A 427 -41.93 -69.71 11.89
C GLU A 427 -42.00 -68.35 12.60
N LEU A 428 -42.93 -68.16 13.54
CA LEU A 428 -43.05 -66.92 14.33
C LEU A 428 -41.78 -66.63 15.17
N ARG A 429 -41.03 -67.66 15.60
CA ARG A 429 -39.72 -67.47 16.23
C ARG A 429 -38.66 -67.03 15.22
N ALA A 430 -38.65 -67.59 14.01
CA ALA A 430 -37.74 -67.18 12.95
C ALA A 430 -38.00 -65.72 12.54
N GLU A 431 -39.26 -65.33 12.34
CA GLU A 431 -39.65 -63.94 12.11
C GLU A 431 -39.23 -63.03 13.27
N SER A 432 -39.53 -63.40 14.52
CA SER A 432 -39.14 -62.62 15.70
C SER A 432 -37.62 -62.45 15.82
N ASN A 433 -36.82 -63.43 15.38
CA ASN A 433 -35.36 -63.30 15.34
C ASN A 433 -34.92 -62.35 14.23
N LEU A 434 -35.50 -62.43 13.02
CA LEU A 434 -35.21 -61.50 11.92
C LEU A 434 -35.57 -60.04 12.26
N TYR A 435 -36.73 -59.82 12.92
CA TYR A 435 -37.10 -58.49 13.42
C TYR A 435 -36.10 -57.98 14.46
N LYS A 436 -35.65 -58.85 15.38
CA LYS A 436 -34.62 -58.49 16.37
C LYS A 436 -33.29 -58.15 15.71
N GLU A 437 -32.80 -58.96 14.78
CA GLU A 437 -31.56 -58.70 14.05
C GLU A 437 -31.61 -57.37 13.29
N ARG A 438 -32.77 -57.03 12.71
CA ARG A 438 -33.00 -55.74 12.04
C ARG A 438 -32.95 -54.56 13.03
N VAL A 439 -33.56 -54.70 14.20
CA VAL A 439 -33.49 -53.68 15.28
C VAL A 439 -32.06 -53.54 15.82
N ASP A 440 -31.36 -54.66 16.02
CA ASP A 440 -29.95 -54.67 16.46
C ASP A 440 -29.02 -54.04 15.40
N ALA A 441 -29.34 -54.15 14.11
CA ALA A 441 -28.64 -53.47 13.01
C ALA A 441 -28.93 -51.95 13.01
N GLN A 442 -30.20 -51.55 13.01
CA GLN A 442 -30.61 -50.13 13.05
C GLN A 442 -30.08 -49.42 14.31
N THR A 443 -29.98 -50.13 15.44
CA THR A 443 -29.37 -49.61 16.67
C THR A 443 -27.87 -49.36 16.51
N LYS A 444 -27.14 -50.18 15.77
CA LYS A 444 -25.71 -49.96 15.47
C LYS A 444 -25.53 -48.77 14.53
N GLU A 445 -26.37 -48.65 13.50
CA GLU A 445 -26.37 -47.51 12.58
C GLU A 445 -26.67 -46.19 13.33
N LEU A 446 -27.68 -46.16 14.19
CA LEU A 446 -27.99 -44.99 15.03
C LEU A 446 -26.82 -44.59 15.94
N ASN A 447 -26.10 -45.55 16.52
CA ASN A 447 -24.91 -45.24 17.32
C ASN A 447 -23.75 -44.69 16.48
N GLN A 448 -23.55 -45.18 15.25
CA GLN A 448 -22.56 -44.62 14.32
C GLN A 448 -22.93 -43.19 13.89
N TRP A 449 -24.20 -42.94 13.55
CA TRP A 449 -24.68 -41.59 13.24
C TRP A 449 -24.54 -40.64 14.43
N LYS A 450 -24.84 -41.11 15.65
CA LYS A 450 -24.62 -40.32 16.87
C LYS A 450 -23.15 -39.94 17.07
N GLN A 451 -22.23 -40.91 16.98
CA GLN A 451 -20.79 -40.65 17.06
C GLN A 451 -20.33 -39.67 15.95
N ARG A 452 -20.94 -39.75 14.76
CA ARG A 452 -20.65 -38.85 13.65
C ARG A 452 -21.14 -37.42 13.88
N VAL A 453 -22.23 -37.24 14.62
CA VAL A 453 -22.72 -35.93 15.07
C VAL A 453 -21.82 -35.36 16.17
N GLU A 454 -21.48 -36.14 17.19
CA GLU A 454 -20.55 -35.73 18.26
C GLU A 454 -19.17 -35.33 17.67
N GLU A 455 -18.69 -36.07 16.66
CA GLU A 455 -17.50 -35.73 15.88
C GLU A 455 -17.60 -34.39 15.11
N LEU A 456 -18.79 -33.93 14.75
CA LEU A 456 -19.00 -32.70 13.98
C LEU A 456 -19.23 -31.50 14.91
N GLU A 457 -20.00 -31.67 15.98
CA GLU A 457 -20.21 -30.68 17.05
C GLU A 457 -18.87 -30.24 17.66
N GLU A 458 -17.95 -31.18 17.94
CA GLU A 458 -16.61 -30.85 18.44
C GLU A 458 -15.74 -30.10 17.41
N LYS A 459 -15.89 -30.40 16.11
CA LYS A 459 -15.20 -29.68 15.04
C LYS A 459 -15.77 -28.28 14.85
N GLU A 460 -17.07 -28.09 15.02
CA GLU A 460 -17.73 -26.79 15.03
C GLU A 460 -17.28 -25.94 16.23
N ARG A 461 -17.26 -26.53 17.44
CA ARG A 461 -16.72 -25.87 18.65
C ARG A 461 -15.29 -25.36 18.44
N VAL A 462 -14.40 -26.23 17.96
CA VAL A 462 -13.01 -25.87 17.66
C VAL A 462 -12.92 -24.84 16.53
N ALA A 463 -13.76 -24.91 15.49
CA ALA A 463 -13.79 -23.90 14.43
C ALA A 463 -14.21 -22.53 14.97
N ASN A 464 -15.24 -22.47 15.83
CA ASN A 464 -15.71 -21.24 16.45
C ASN A 464 -14.65 -20.63 17.36
N GLU A 465 -13.97 -21.42 18.20
CA GLU A 465 -12.86 -20.94 19.05
C GLU A 465 -11.67 -20.37 18.23
N ASN A 466 -11.37 -20.97 17.07
CA ASN A 466 -10.37 -20.43 16.15
C ASN A 466 -10.84 -19.11 15.47
N VAL A 467 -12.12 -18.99 15.13
CA VAL A 467 -12.70 -17.76 14.56
C VAL A 467 -12.72 -16.64 15.59
N GLU A 468 -13.10 -16.92 16.84
CA GLU A 468 -13.05 -15.95 17.94
C GLU A 468 -11.61 -15.45 18.19
N GLY A 469 -10.62 -16.34 18.20
CA GLY A 469 -9.20 -15.96 18.28
C GLY A 469 -8.76 -15.05 17.14
N LEU A 470 -9.08 -15.41 15.89
CA LEU A 470 -8.77 -14.58 14.72
C LEU A 470 -9.50 -13.23 14.75
N MET A 471 -10.71 -13.15 15.30
CA MET A 471 -11.42 -11.88 15.50
C MET A 471 -10.74 -10.97 16.53
N MET A 472 -10.16 -11.53 17.60
CA MET A 472 -9.35 -10.77 18.56
C MET A 472 -8.06 -10.24 17.93
N ASP A 473 -7.35 -11.08 17.15
CA ASP A 473 -6.13 -10.69 16.44
C ASP A 473 -6.41 -9.59 15.38
N ILE A 474 -7.52 -9.70 14.66
CA ILE A 474 -7.97 -8.66 13.70
C ILE A 474 -8.25 -7.35 14.43
N ALA A 475 -9.01 -7.37 15.54
CA ALA A 475 -9.31 -6.16 16.30
C ALA A 475 -8.03 -5.47 16.84
N ALA A 476 -7.07 -6.26 17.35
CA ALA A 476 -5.78 -5.74 17.79
C ALA A 476 -4.97 -5.12 16.63
N ALA A 477 -4.97 -5.76 15.45
CA ALA A 477 -4.32 -5.22 14.25
C ALA A 477 -5.00 -3.93 13.74
N GLU A 478 -6.33 -3.85 13.79
CA GLU A 478 -7.09 -2.64 13.45
C GLU A 478 -6.78 -1.49 14.40
N GLU A 479 -6.70 -1.74 15.72
CA GLU A 479 -6.25 -0.74 16.68
C GLU A 479 -4.83 -0.24 16.36
N GLU A 480 -3.89 -1.13 16.05
CA GLU A 480 -2.53 -0.73 15.65
C GLU A 480 -2.56 0.12 14.38
N ILE A 481 -3.31 -0.29 13.35
CA ILE A 481 -3.49 0.47 12.12
C ILE A 481 -4.05 1.88 12.41
N THR A 482 -4.97 2.05 13.37
CA THR A 482 -5.43 3.39 13.78
C THR A 482 -4.34 4.19 14.50
N ARG A 483 -3.56 3.57 15.39
CA ARG A 483 -2.42 4.21 16.07
C ARG A 483 -1.36 4.70 15.06
N TRP A 484 -0.97 3.86 14.11
CA TRP A 484 -0.04 4.23 13.03
C TRP A 484 -0.59 5.36 12.13
N LYS A 485 -1.88 5.32 11.76
CA LYS A 485 -2.53 6.39 10.98
C LYS A 485 -2.52 7.74 11.70
N VAL A 486 -2.79 7.75 13.01
CA VAL A 486 -2.76 8.99 13.82
C VAL A 486 -1.35 9.54 13.94
N ALA A 487 -0.34 8.69 14.16
CA ALA A 487 1.06 9.12 14.21
C ALA A 487 1.53 9.74 12.89
N ALA A 488 1.25 9.07 11.76
CA ALA A 488 1.61 9.58 10.42
C ALA A 488 0.90 10.91 10.08
N GLN A 489 -0.35 11.09 10.50
CA GLN A 489 -1.06 12.35 10.33
C GLN A 489 -0.43 13.49 11.17
N GLN A 490 -0.05 13.21 12.42
CA GLN A 490 0.62 14.18 13.28
C GLN A 490 1.99 14.60 12.74
N GLU A 491 2.78 13.66 12.21
CA GLU A 491 4.05 13.94 11.54
C GLU A 491 3.86 14.78 10.27
N ALA A 492 2.86 14.45 9.43
CA ALA A 492 2.54 15.22 8.25
C ALA A 492 2.08 16.66 8.56
N ASP A 493 1.32 16.87 9.63
CA ASP A 493 0.87 18.21 10.04
C ASP A 493 1.99 19.02 10.74
N ALA A 494 2.90 18.36 11.47
CA ALA A 494 4.13 18.97 11.95
C ALA A 494 5.05 19.40 10.79
N GLY A 495 5.18 18.57 9.75
CA GLY A 495 5.90 18.88 8.52
C GLY A 495 5.38 20.14 7.83
N LYS A 496 4.04 20.27 7.66
CA LYS A 496 3.40 21.48 7.09
C LYS A 496 3.63 22.73 7.93
N ALA A 497 3.67 22.61 9.26
CA ALA A 497 3.97 23.74 10.14
C ALA A 497 5.41 24.24 9.92
N VAL A 498 6.38 23.32 9.88
CA VAL A 498 7.79 23.62 9.59
C VAL A 498 7.97 24.19 8.17
N GLU A 499 7.28 23.66 7.17
CA GLU A 499 7.27 24.20 5.80
C GLU A 499 6.76 25.64 5.76
N LYS A 500 5.68 25.95 6.48
CA LYS A 500 5.11 27.30 6.57
C LYS A 500 6.06 28.29 7.25
N ASP A 501 6.78 27.87 8.28
CA ASP A 501 7.79 28.71 8.93
C ASP A 501 8.97 28.98 8.00
N TYR A 502 9.44 27.97 7.24
CA TYR A 502 10.46 28.18 6.20
C TYR A 502 9.98 29.07 5.06
N MET A 503 8.74 28.93 4.58
CA MET A 503 8.15 29.84 3.59
C MET A 503 8.12 31.28 4.09
N THR A 504 7.82 31.49 5.38
CA THR A 504 7.80 32.81 6.00
C THR A 504 9.21 33.41 6.10
N GLN A 505 10.22 32.61 6.49
CA GLN A 505 11.62 33.03 6.51
C GLN A 505 12.14 33.36 5.09
N LEU A 506 11.82 32.52 4.10
CA LEU A 506 12.16 32.75 2.70
C LEU A 506 11.51 34.01 2.13
N ALA A 507 10.32 34.39 2.60
CA ALA A 507 9.68 35.66 2.23
C ALA A 507 10.46 36.86 2.81
N SER A 508 10.84 36.83 4.09
CA SER A 508 11.66 37.89 4.72
C SER A 508 13.00 38.08 3.99
N VAL A 509 13.76 36.98 3.80
CA VAL A 509 15.07 37.03 3.13
C VAL A 509 14.96 37.49 1.67
N ARG A 510 13.86 37.19 0.97
CA ARG A 510 13.60 37.72 -0.38
C ARG A 510 13.29 39.22 -0.36
N GLN A 511 12.57 39.72 0.64
CA GLN A 511 12.33 41.15 0.80
C GLN A 511 13.62 41.90 1.13
N GLU A 512 14.39 41.43 2.12
CA GLU A 512 15.69 41.99 2.51
C GLU A 512 16.68 42.04 1.33
N LEU A 513 16.69 41.00 0.49
CA LEU A 513 17.49 40.96 -0.74
C LEU A 513 17.06 42.02 -1.76
N GLU A 514 15.76 42.27 -1.92
CA GLU A 514 15.26 43.27 -2.88
C GLU A 514 15.46 44.70 -2.37
N GLU A 515 15.30 44.94 -1.07
CA GLU A 515 15.68 46.20 -0.43
C GLU A 515 17.19 46.48 -0.59
N ALA A 516 18.04 45.47 -0.40
CA ALA A 516 19.48 45.58 -0.64
C ALA A 516 19.82 45.86 -2.11
N ARG A 517 19.14 45.20 -3.06
CA ARG A 517 19.29 45.47 -4.51
C ARG A 517 18.94 46.91 -4.87
N GLN A 518 17.80 47.41 -4.37
CA GLN A 518 17.38 48.79 -4.59
C GLN A 518 18.39 49.79 -4.01
N ALA A 519 18.92 49.54 -2.81
CA ALA A 519 19.98 50.34 -2.20
C ALA A 519 21.28 50.35 -3.02
N VAL A 520 21.67 49.20 -3.60
CA VAL A 520 22.81 49.11 -4.53
C VAL A 520 22.56 49.94 -5.79
N ILE A 521 21.41 49.78 -6.46
CA ILE A 521 21.02 50.53 -7.67
C ILE A 521 21.04 52.05 -7.42
N GLU A 522 20.61 52.49 -6.24
CA GLU A 522 20.73 53.90 -5.86
C GLU A 522 22.16 54.35 -5.59
N SER A 523 23.00 53.48 -5.01
CA SER A 523 24.42 53.78 -4.80
C SER A 523 25.18 53.90 -6.13
N GLU A 524 24.84 53.07 -7.13
CA GLU A 524 25.40 53.15 -8.48
C GLU A 524 25.00 54.45 -9.19
N LYS A 525 23.73 54.87 -9.10
CA LYS A 525 23.27 56.17 -9.62
C LYS A 525 24.03 57.33 -8.97
N LYS A 526 24.22 57.27 -7.64
CA LYS A 526 25.01 58.25 -6.86
C LYS A 526 26.51 58.20 -7.16
N LEU A 527 27.03 57.08 -7.71
CA LEU A 527 28.42 56.94 -8.17
C LEU A 527 28.60 57.52 -9.57
N LYS A 528 27.73 57.15 -10.54
CA LYS A 528 27.77 57.66 -11.92
C LYS A 528 27.71 59.18 -11.98
N PHE A 529 26.80 59.80 -11.23
CA PHE A 529 26.73 61.27 -11.11
C PHE A 529 28.04 61.90 -10.59
N LYS A 530 28.76 61.23 -9.67
CA LYS A 530 30.07 61.70 -9.18
C LYS A 530 31.19 61.47 -10.18
N GLU A 531 31.11 60.41 -10.97
CA GLU A 531 32.04 60.08 -12.05
C GLU A 531 31.91 61.11 -13.19
N GLU A 532 30.69 61.39 -13.65
CA GLU A 532 30.35 62.47 -14.59
C GLU A 532 30.83 63.84 -14.08
N THR A 533 30.58 64.15 -12.80
CA THR A 533 31.06 65.39 -12.16
C THR A 533 32.60 65.46 -12.12
N ALA A 534 33.27 64.33 -11.88
CA ALA A 534 34.74 64.26 -11.86
C ALA A 534 35.33 64.40 -13.28
N GLU A 535 34.71 63.79 -14.30
CA GLU A 535 35.10 63.95 -15.70
C GLU A 535 34.96 65.41 -16.15
N ALA A 536 33.82 66.05 -15.85
CA ALA A 536 33.62 67.48 -16.13
C ALA A 536 34.67 68.37 -15.43
N ALA A 537 35.02 68.07 -14.18
CA ALA A 537 36.05 68.78 -13.45
C ALA A 537 37.47 68.56 -14.03
N MET A 538 37.78 67.36 -14.51
CA MET A 538 39.04 67.06 -15.20
C MET A 538 39.12 67.78 -16.55
N ALA A 539 38.05 67.75 -17.36
CA ALA A 539 37.96 68.46 -18.63
C ALA A 539 38.13 69.98 -18.45
N ALA A 540 37.50 70.55 -17.41
CA ALA A 540 37.67 71.96 -17.05
C ALA A 540 39.11 72.29 -16.62
N ARG A 541 39.78 71.41 -15.85
CA ARG A 541 41.18 71.57 -15.46
C ARG A 541 42.11 71.55 -16.67
N ASP A 542 41.90 70.62 -17.59
CA ASP A 542 42.71 70.49 -18.81
C ASP A 542 42.48 71.66 -19.78
N ALA A 543 41.27 72.22 -19.85
CA ALA A 543 40.99 73.46 -20.57
C ALA A 543 41.72 74.66 -19.95
N ALA A 544 41.70 74.77 -18.61
CA ALA A 544 42.45 75.81 -17.89
C ALA A 544 43.96 75.67 -18.08
N GLU A 545 44.51 74.46 -18.06
CA GLU A 545 45.94 74.22 -18.29
C GLU A 545 46.36 74.54 -19.74
N LYS A 546 45.53 74.21 -20.73
CA LYS A 546 45.72 74.65 -22.13
C LYS A 546 45.71 76.17 -22.26
N SER A 547 44.79 76.85 -21.55
CA SER A 547 44.73 78.31 -21.52
C SER A 547 45.96 78.94 -20.85
N LEU A 548 46.46 78.36 -19.77
CA LEU A 548 47.68 78.80 -19.07
C LEU A 548 48.91 78.66 -19.97
N ARG A 549 49.10 77.50 -20.60
CA ARG A 549 50.20 77.26 -21.57
C ARG A 549 50.16 78.27 -22.73
N LEU A 550 48.97 78.63 -23.22
CA LEU A 550 48.81 79.68 -24.24
C LEU A 550 49.14 81.08 -23.71
N ALA A 551 48.87 81.37 -22.43
CA ALA A 551 49.28 82.61 -21.79
C ALA A 551 50.81 82.68 -21.62
N ASP A 552 51.45 81.59 -21.19
CA ASP A 552 52.91 81.49 -21.06
C ASP A 552 53.63 81.68 -22.41
N MET A 553 53.10 81.08 -23.49
CA MET A 553 53.60 81.28 -24.86
C MET A 553 53.40 82.71 -25.39
N ARG A 554 52.38 83.43 -24.92
CA ARG A 554 52.21 84.87 -25.22
C ARG A 554 53.20 85.70 -24.40
N ALA A 555 53.37 85.37 -23.13
CA ALA A 555 54.29 86.04 -22.22
C ALA A 555 55.76 85.87 -22.63
N SER A 556 56.17 84.70 -23.15
CA SER A 556 57.52 84.53 -23.71
C SER A 556 57.72 85.44 -24.92
N ARG A 557 56.84 85.37 -25.93
CA ARG A 557 56.91 86.24 -27.13
C ARG A 557 56.95 87.74 -26.80
N LEU A 558 56.29 88.15 -25.72
CA LEU A 558 56.35 89.53 -25.23
C LEU A 558 57.70 89.84 -24.55
N ARG A 559 58.28 88.93 -23.77
CA ARG A 559 59.66 89.06 -23.25
C ARG A 559 60.68 89.13 -24.39
N ASP A 560 60.65 88.17 -25.31
CA ASP A 560 61.52 88.12 -26.50
C ASP A 560 61.48 89.46 -27.27
N ARG A 561 60.28 90.07 -27.38
CA ARG A 561 60.08 91.37 -28.03
C ARG A 561 60.55 92.56 -27.19
N VAL A 562 60.44 92.51 -25.87
CA VAL A 562 60.97 93.54 -24.96
C VAL A 562 62.50 93.50 -24.92
N GLU A 563 63.10 92.30 -24.91
CA GLU A 563 64.55 92.12 -24.97
C GLU A 563 65.12 92.66 -26.29
N GLU A 564 64.49 92.36 -27.43
CA GLU A 564 64.85 92.93 -28.74
C GLU A 564 64.68 94.46 -28.80
N LEU A 565 63.61 95.01 -28.21
CA LEU A 565 63.42 96.47 -28.12
C LEU A 565 64.44 97.13 -27.17
N THR A 566 64.90 96.43 -26.14
CA THR A 566 65.94 96.90 -25.22
C THR A 566 67.29 96.93 -25.95
N ARG A 567 67.65 95.87 -26.67
CA ARG A 567 68.84 95.82 -27.54
C ARG A 567 68.85 96.97 -28.56
N GLN A 568 67.71 97.26 -29.18
CA GLN A 568 67.55 98.40 -30.09
C GLN A 568 67.70 99.76 -29.39
N LEU A 569 67.40 99.86 -28.10
CA LEU A 569 67.62 101.07 -27.30
C LEU A 569 69.10 101.27 -26.98
N ASP A 570 69.79 100.19 -26.56
CA ASP A 570 71.23 100.21 -26.29
C ASP A 570 72.06 100.53 -27.56
N GLU A 571 71.62 100.01 -28.73
CA GLU A 571 72.19 100.34 -30.05
C GLU A 571 71.92 101.79 -30.50
N LEU A 572 70.95 102.48 -29.90
CA LEU A 572 70.72 103.91 -30.12
C LEU A 572 71.52 104.79 -29.14
N ASP A 573 71.62 104.43 -27.86
CA ASP A 573 72.40 105.18 -26.86
C ASP A 573 73.92 105.13 -27.18
N THR A 574 74.43 103.97 -27.59
CA THR A 574 75.81 103.82 -28.11
C THR A 574 76.06 104.62 -29.42
N ARG A 575 74.99 104.97 -30.14
CA ARG A 575 75.04 105.78 -31.36
C ARG A 575 74.92 107.28 -31.09
N GLU A 576 74.11 107.71 -30.12
CA GLU A 576 74.05 109.10 -29.65
C GLU A 576 75.36 109.51 -28.96
N THR A 577 75.96 108.63 -28.14
CA THR A 577 77.28 108.87 -27.52
C THR A 577 78.44 108.96 -28.53
N SER A 578 78.22 108.57 -29.79
CA SER A 578 79.19 108.70 -30.89
C SER A 578 78.94 109.91 -31.81
N GLY A 579 77.87 110.69 -31.59
CA GLY A 579 77.44 111.80 -32.44
C GLY A 579 77.64 113.18 -31.81
N THR A 580 78.39 114.07 -32.47
CA THR A 580 78.72 115.43 -32.00
C THR A 580 77.49 116.23 -31.51
N GLY A 581 77.41 116.45 -30.20
CA GLY A 581 76.19 117.00 -29.58
C GLY A 581 75.95 118.50 -29.80
N LEU A 582 74.68 118.87 -30.03
CA LEU A 582 74.16 120.24 -29.88
C LEU A 582 72.60 120.24 -29.83
N ARG A 583 72.03 121.01 -28.88
CA ARG A 583 70.62 121.48 -28.81
C ARG A 583 69.47 120.46 -28.56
N ARG A 584 69.19 120.26 -27.26
CA ARG A 584 67.96 120.74 -26.56
C ARG A 584 66.66 120.86 -27.41
N LEU A 585 65.60 120.10 -27.08
CA LEU A 585 64.26 120.60 -26.65
C LEU A 585 63.11 119.55 -26.58
N ARG A 586 62.33 119.63 -25.48
CA ARG A 586 60.87 119.33 -25.32
C ARG A 586 60.31 117.89 -25.33
N TYR A 587 59.78 117.52 -24.16
CA TYR A 587 58.43 116.98 -23.89
C TYR A 587 57.73 116.06 -24.90
N VAL A 588 57.35 114.87 -24.42
CA VAL A 588 55.99 114.33 -24.58
C VAL A 588 55.48 113.91 -23.20
N CYS A 589 54.20 114.16 -22.91
CA CYS A 589 53.51 113.73 -21.69
C CYS A 589 52.68 112.47 -21.97
N TRP A 590 52.64 111.51 -21.04
CA TRP A 590 51.77 110.33 -21.14
C TRP A 590 50.62 110.41 -20.11
N PRO A 591 49.34 110.50 -20.54
CA PRO A 591 48.20 110.60 -19.63
C PRO A 591 47.88 109.29 -18.91
N TRP A 592 47.71 109.36 -17.58
CA TRP A 592 47.25 108.24 -16.74
C TRP A 592 45.72 108.12 -16.78
N GLN A 593 45.16 107.57 -17.86
CA GLN A 593 43.69 107.41 -18.03
C GLN A 593 43.24 106.00 -18.47
N TRP A 594 44.12 105.00 -18.42
CA TRP A 594 43.83 103.61 -18.83
C TRP A 594 43.99 102.56 -17.72
N LEU A 595 44.22 102.99 -16.47
CA LEU A 595 44.17 102.14 -15.29
C LEU A 595 42.98 102.58 -14.43
N GLY A 596 41.84 101.90 -14.60
CA GLY A 596 40.60 102.17 -13.86
C GLY A 596 40.68 101.74 -12.40
N LEU A 597 41.44 102.49 -11.61
CA LEU A 597 41.72 102.23 -10.19
C LEU A 597 41.38 103.46 -9.34
N ASP A 598 40.08 103.76 -9.24
CA ASP A 598 39.59 104.73 -8.26
C ASP A 598 39.79 104.19 -6.84
N TYR A 599 40.46 104.95 -5.97
CA TYR A 599 40.68 104.54 -4.57
C TYR A 599 40.42 105.64 -3.54
N VAL A 600 39.17 105.65 -3.06
CA VAL A 600 38.72 106.01 -1.70
C VAL A 600 38.81 107.49 -1.25
N GLY A 601 37.65 108.07 -0.84
CA GLY A 601 37.55 109.49 -0.44
C GLY A 601 36.37 109.91 0.47
N SER A 602 35.81 109.02 1.30
CA SER A 602 35.00 109.33 2.51
C SER A 602 33.88 110.42 2.49
N ARG A 603 32.60 110.01 2.34
CA ARG A 603 31.54 110.19 3.38
C ARG A 603 30.18 109.56 3.03
N ARG A 604 29.43 109.19 4.09
CA ARG A 604 27.97 108.88 4.14
C ARG A 604 27.15 110.18 4.11
N PRO A 605 25.81 110.16 3.89
CA PRO A 605 24.90 109.02 3.65
C PRO A 605 24.20 109.16 2.26
N GLU A 606 23.02 108.67 1.86
CA GLU A 606 21.81 108.09 2.50
C GLU A 606 21.26 106.85 1.72
N ILE A 607 19.94 106.69 1.61
CA ILE A 607 19.14 105.51 1.19
C ILE A 607 17.91 106.06 0.42
N PRO A 608 17.50 105.56 -0.77
CA PRO A 608 16.65 104.35 -0.85
C PRO A 608 16.73 103.44 -2.10
N GLN A 609 16.89 102.14 -1.84
CA GLN A 609 15.91 101.06 -2.16
C GLN A 609 15.25 100.99 -3.57
N GLN A 610 15.65 100.03 -4.43
CA GLN A 610 14.75 99.02 -5.06
C GLN A 610 15.50 97.94 -5.92
N ASN A 611 14.75 96.94 -6.41
CA ASN A 611 15.23 95.62 -6.87
C ASN A 611 15.46 95.47 -8.39
N ALA A 612 16.44 94.66 -8.78
CA ALA A 612 16.53 93.78 -9.97
C ALA A 612 17.77 92.89 -9.77
N ASN A 613 17.83 91.55 -9.96
CA ASN A 613 17.05 90.54 -10.68
C ASN A 613 17.29 90.47 -12.20
N GLU A 614 17.24 89.23 -12.73
CA GLU A 614 17.40 88.82 -14.15
C GLU A 614 18.79 88.91 -14.81
N MET A 615 19.40 87.74 -15.06
CA MET A 615 19.49 87.24 -16.44
C MET A 615 19.70 85.72 -16.46
N GLU A 616 18.78 85.01 -17.11
CA GLU A 616 18.90 83.59 -17.45
C GLU A 616 19.64 83.42 -18.79
N LEU A 617 20.26 82.26 -19.02
CA LEU A 617 20.57 81.77 -20.37
C LEU A 617 20.19 80.29 -20.47
N SER A 618 19.50 79.95 -21.54
CA SER A 618 18.54 78.84 -21.60
C SER A 618 19.14 77.47 -21.94
N GLU A 619 18.42 76.43 -21.54
CA GLU A 619 18.45 75.12 -22.19
C GLU A 619 18.05 75.21 -23.68
N PRO A 620 18.41 74.20 -24.47
CA PRO A 620 17.53 73.71 -25.53
C PRO A 620 17.24 72.22 -25.35
N LEU A 621 15.96 71.85 -25.23
CA LEU A 621 15.48 70.48 -25.42
C LEU A 621 15.02 70.27 -26.86
N LEU A 622 15.65 69.32 -27.56
CA LEU A 622 15.03 68.42 -28.55
C LEU A 622 15.92 67.20 -28.79
#